data_AF-B2TMX3-F1
#
_entry.id   AF-B2TMX3-F1
#
_cell.length_a   1.000
_cell.length_b   1.000
_cell.length_c   1.000
_cell.angle_alpha   90.00
_cell.angle_beta   90.00
_cell.angle_gamma   90.00
#
_symmetry.space_group_name_H-M   'P 1'
#
loop_
_entity.id
_entity.type
_entity.pdbx_description
1 polymer ?
#
loop_
_entity_poly.entity_id
_entity_poly.type
_entity_poly.pdbx_seq_one_letter_code
_entity_poly.pdbx_strand_id
1 'polypeptide(L)'
;MKDYVENRVKEVAEFTVGTKYNVYKKAITEYGEYGQLDVVIEEMAELTQAISKFKRGKIHNVEEEVADVEIMLEQMRLIFDSNKIEGIKREKILRLEQRLKES
;
A
#
# COMPACT_ATOMS: atom_id res chain seq x y z
N MET A 1 -27.39 -16.14 -2.06
CA MET A 1 -26.25 -16.07 -1.10
C MET A 1 -25.03 -16.84 -1.62
N LYS A 2 -25.16 -18.13 -1.99
CA LYS A 2 -24.06 -18.89 -2.63
C LYS A 2 -23.55 -18.21 -3.91
N ASP A 3 -24.45 -17.79 -4.79
CA ASP A 3 -24.08 -17.11 -6.05
C ASP A 3 -23.41 -15.74 -5.84
N TYR A 4 -23.70 -15.03 -4.74
CA TYR A 4 -23.06 -13.75 -4.42
C TYR A 4 -21.61 -13.96 -3.94
N VAL A 5 -21.38 -14.98 -3.12
CA VAL A 5 -20.04 -15.34 -2.65
C VAL A 5 -19.20 -15.91 -3.79
N GLU A 6 -19.77 -16.76 -4.65
CA GLU A 6 -19.07 -17.31 -5.82
C GLU A 6 -18.71 -16.24 -6.86
N ASN A 7 -19.61 -15.30 -7.12
CA ASN A 7 -19.33 -14.17 -8.02
C ASN A 7 -18.27 -13.24 -7.45
N ARG A 8 -18.30 -12.95 -6.15
CA ARG A 8 -17.28 -12.14 -5.47
C ARG A 8 -15.92 -12.83 -5.42
N VAL A 9 -15.89 -14.15 -5.26
CA VAL A 9 -14.65 -14.94 -5.36
C VAL A 9 -14.08 -14.92 -6.77
N LYS A 10 -14.91 -14.93 -7.82
CA LYS A 10 -14.47 -14.78 -9.22
C LYS A 10 -13.97 -13.37 -9.54
N GLU A 11 -14.66 -12.33 -9.08
CA GLU A 11 -14.24 -10.92 -9.24
C GLU A 11 -12.89 -10.64 -8.56
N VAL A 12 -12.71 -11.17 -7.35
CA VAL A 12 -11.43 -11.07 -6.61
C VAL A 12 -10.33 -11.91 -7.25
N ALA A 13 -10.67 -13.06 -7.87
CA ALA A 13 -9.71 -13.90 -8.58
C ALA A 13 -9.25 -13.33 -9.94
N GLU A 14 -10.04 -12.46 -10.57
CA GLU A 14 -9.69 -11.80 -11.84
C GLU A 14 -8.81 -10.55 -11.67
N PHE A 15 -8.66 -10.04 -10.44
CA PHE A 15 -7.63 -9.04 -10.12
C PHE A 15 -6.25 -9.69 -10.01
N THR A 16 -5.80 -10.25 -11.13
CA THR A 16 -4.47 -10.81 -11.25
C THR A 16 -3.42 -9.70 -11.16
N VAL A 17 -2.19 -10.06 -10.78
CA VAL A 17 -1.03 -9.14 -10.71
C VAL A 17 -0.87 -8.31 -12.00
N GLY A 18 -1.21 -8.89 -13.16
CA GLY A 18 -1.20 -8.20 -14.45
C GLY A 18 -2.23 -7.08 -14.55
N THR A 19 -3.44 -7.28 -14.03
CA THR A 19 -4.51 -6.26 -14.02
C THR A 19 -4.12 -5.07 -13.16
N LYS A 20 -3.63 -5.32 -11.94
CA LYS A 20 -3.17 -4.29 -11.00
C LYS A 20 -2.05 -3.43 -11.57
N TYR A 21 -1.02 -4.08 -12.11
CA TYR A 21 0.14 -3.41 -12.69
C TYR A 21 -0.25 -2.48 -13.86
N ASN A 22 -1.19 -2.90 -14.70
CA ASN A 22 -1.68 -2.08 -15.80
C ASN A 22 -2.40 -0.83 -15.32
N VAL A 23 -3.18 -0.93 -14.24
CA VAL A 23 -3.85 0.22 -13.61
C VAL A 23 -2.83 1.22 -13.09
N TYR A 24 -1.80 0.75 -12.37
CA TYR A 24 -0.75 1.63 -11.84
C TYR A 24 0.06 2.31 -12.93
N LYS A 25 0.44 1.55 -13.97
CA LYS A 25 1.11 2.15 -15.13
C LYS A 25 0.25 3.22 -15.79
N LYS A 26 -1.06 2.99 -15.91
CA LYS A 26 -1.97 3.97 -16.49
C LYS A 26 -2.07 5.23 -15.61
N ALA A 27 -2.18 5.07 -14.29
CA ALA A 27 -2.20 6.19 -13.36
C ALA A 27 -0.91 7.02 -13.44
N ILE A 28 0.25 6.39 -13.41
CA ILE A 28 1.55 7.07 -13.56
C ILE A 28 1.66 7.77 -14.91
N THR A 29 1.17 7.16 -15.99
CA THR A 29 1.21 7.76 -17.34
C THR A 29 0.27 8.97 -17.45
N GLU A 30 -0.92 8.90 -16.87
CA GLU A 30 -1.94 9.95 -16.97
C GLU A 30 -1.62 11.14 -16.05
N TYR A 31 -1.24 10.88 -14.80
CA TYR A 31 -1.06 11.89 -13.76
C TYR A 31 0.41 12.29 -13.56
N GLY A 32 1.34 11.57 -14.19
CA GLY A 32 2.78 11.79 -14.06
C GLY A 32 3.37 11.30 -12.74
N GLU A 33 4.68 11.12 -12.72
CA GLU A 33 5.40 10.64 -11.53
C GLU A 33 5.24 11.60 -10.35
N TYR A 34 5.44 12.91 -10.56
CA TYR A 34 5.28 13.93 -9.51
C TYR A 34 3.86 13.97 -8.95
N GLY A 35 2.83 13.85 -9.80
CA GLY A 35 1.45 13.80 -9.34
C GLY A 35 1.19 12.58 -8.45
N GLN A 36 1.76 11.43 -8.78
CA GLN A 36 1.67 10.25 -7.92
C GLN A 36 2.47 10.40 -6.61
N LEU A 37 3.58 11.15 -6.59
CA LEU A 37 4.29 11.48 -5.35
C LEU A 37 3.43 12.34 -4.41
N ASP A 38 2.68 13.30 -4.96
CA ASP A 38 1.76 14.13 -4.19
C ASP A 38 0.64 13.27 -3.57
N VAL A 39 0.07 12.32 -4.32
CA VAL A 39 -0.93 11.37 -3.81
C VAL A 39 -0.34 10.53 -2.68
N VAL A 40 0.89 10.02 -2.81
CA VAL A 40 1.52 9.26 -1.70
C VAL A 40 1.63 10.10 -0.43
N ILE A 41 1.92 11.40 -0.55
CA ILE A 41 1.99 12.30 0.61
C ILE A 41 0.61 12.47 1.26
N GLU A 42 -0.44 12.59 0.45
CA GLU A 42 -1.83 12.67 0.90
C GLU A 42 -2.23 11.42 1.69
N GLU A 43 -2.10 10.23 1.10
CA GLU A 43 -2.47 8.96 1.76
C GLU A 43 -1.68 8.72 3.07
N MET A 44 -0.39 9.09 3.10
CA MET A 44 0.42 9.00 4.33
C MET A 44 -0.07 9.95 5.42
N ALA A 45 -0.60 11.12 5.05
CA ALA A 45 -1.19 12.07 5.99
C ALA A 45 -2.55 11.57 6.51
N GLU A 46 -3.36 10.96 5.66
CA GLU A 46 -4.66 10.37 6.03
C GLU A 46 -4.46 9.16 6.97
N LEU A 47 -3.52 8.26 6.66
CA LEU A 47 -3.11 7.19 7.56
C LEU A 47 -2.62 7.71 8.92
N THR A 48 -1.81 8.78 8.92
CA THR A 48 -1.37 9.43 10.16
C THR A 48 -2.56 9.94 10.98
N GLN A 49 -3.55 10.55 10.31
CA GLN A 49 -4.76 11.05 10.96
C GLN A 49 -5.61 9.91 11.53
N ALA A 50 -5.81 8.83 10.78
CA ALA A 50 -6.57 7.66 11.20
C ALA A 50 -5.95 6.97 12.42
N ILE A 51 -4.62 6.75 12.40
CA ILE A 51 -3.89 6.22 13.56
C ILE A 51 -4.04 7.14 14.78
N SER A 52 -3.98 8.46 14.57
CA SER A 52 -4.19 9.45 15.63
C SER A 52 -5.59 9.37 16.25
N LYS A 53 -6.63 9.15 15.43
CA LYS A 53 -8.01 8.92 15.91
C LYS A 53 -8.12 7.60 16.70
N PHE A 54 -7.59 6.50 16.16
CA PHE A 54 -7.57 5.19 16.82
C PHE A 54 -6.93 5.26 18.21
N LYS A 55 -5.75 5.87 18.33
CA LYS A 55 -5.02 6.01 19.61
C LYS A 55 -5.78 6.82 20.66
N ARG A 56 -6.76 7.64 20.28
CA ARG A 56 -7.61 8.42 21.19
C ARG A 56 -8.96 7.74 21.47
N GLY A 57 -9.17 6.51 21.01
CA GLY A 57 -10.45 5.81 21.14
C GLY A 57 -11.58 6.46 20.34
N LYS A 58 -11.26 7.21 19.27
CA LYS A 58 -12.26 7.80 18.37
C LYS A 58 -12.52 6.86 17.19
N ILE A 59 -13.69 7.01 16.56
CA ILE A 59 -14.00 6.36 15.29
C ILE A 59 -12.88 6.66 14.27
N HIS A 60 -12.43 5.62 13.58
CA HIS A 60 -11.29 5.64 12.66
C HIS A 60 -11.55 4.71 11.47
N ASN A 61 -10.66 4.80 10.48
CA ASN A 61 -10.65 4.02 9.24
C ASN A 61 -9.23 3.54 8.89
N VAL A 62 -8.38 3.26 9.90
CA VAL A 62 -6.97 2.87 9.74
C VAL A 62 -6.76 1.78 8.68
N GLU A 63 -7.62 0.77 8.62
CA GLU A 63 -7.51 -0.35 7.70
C GLU A 63 -7.66 0.08 6.23
N GLU A 64 -8.50 1.07 5.95
CA GLU A 64 -8.69 1.67 4.63
C GLU A 64 -7.43 2.44 4.23
N GLU A 65 -6.98 3.35 5.10
CA GLU A 65 -5.78 4.17 4.85
C GLU A 65 -4.49 3.33 4.72
N VAL A 66 -4.42 2.18 5.40
CA VAL A 66 -3.31 1.23 5.20
C VAL A 66 -3.37 0.65 3.79
N ALA A 67 -4.55 0.27 3.30
CA ALA A 67 -4.70 -0.27 1.96
C ALA A 67 -4.35 0.79 0.89
N ASP A 68 -4.78 2.04 1.08
CA ASP A 68 -4.48 3.14 0.17
C ASP A 68 -2.96 3.44 0.12
N VAL A 69 -2.31 3.46 1.28
CA VAL A 69 -0.85 3.55 1.37
C VAL A 69 -0.15 2.36 0.72
N GLU A 70 -0.65 1.13 0.88
CA GLU A 70 -0.07 -0.06 0.22
C GLU A 70 -0.12 0.07 -1.31
N ILE A 71 -1.25 0.49 -1.87
CA ILE A 71 -1.41 0.77 -3.31
C ILE A 71 -0.38 1.81 -3.76
N MET A 72 -0.26 2.92 -3.03
CA MET A 72 0.70 3.96 -3.38
C MET A 72 2.16 3.50 -3.28
N LEU A 73 2.52 2.72 -2.27
CA LEU A 73 3.86 2.14 -2.15
C LEU A 73 4.18 1.14 -3.27
N GLU A 74 3.19 0.43 -3.79
CA GLU A 74 3.36 -0.41 -4.96
C GLU A 74 3.61 0.43 -6.23
N GLN A 75 2.92 1.56 -6.40
CA GLN A 75 3.23 2.52 -7.47
C GLN A 75 4.64 3.10 -7.33
N MET A 76 5.10 3.38 -6.10
CA MET A 76 6.47 3.87 -5.85
C MET A 76 7.54 2.87 -6.30
N ARG A 77 7.25 1.56 -6.26
CA ARG A 77 8.15 0.53 -6.80
C ARG A 77 8.20 0.49 -8.33
N LEU A 78 7.26 1.14 -9.01
CA LEU A 78 7.30 1.32 -10.47
C LEU A 78 8.06 2.59 -10.87
N ILE A 79 7.98 3.64 -10.04
CA ILE A 79 8.65 4.93 -10.28
C ILE A 79 10.12 4.88 -9.86
N PHE A 80 10.42 4.22 -8.73
CA PHE A 80 11.78 4.11 -8.20
C PHE A 80 12.35 2.69 -8.36
N ASP A 81 13.65 2.54 -8.06
CA ASP A 81 14.34 1.26 -8.12
C ASP A 81 13.80 0.27 -7.06
N SER A 82 12.91 -0.63 -7.51
CA SER A 82 12.31 -1.68 -6.68
C SER A 82 13.35 -2.63 -6.06
N ASN A 83 14.45 -2.93 -6.75
CA ASN A 83 15.49 -3.82 -6.23
C ASN A 83 16.22 -3.15 -5.06
N LYS A 84 16.54 -1.86 -5.21
CA LYS A 84 17.14 -1.06 -4.13
C LYS A 84 16.20 -0.94 -2.92
N ILE A 85 14.91 -0.69 -3.15
CA ILE A 85 13.89 -0.64 -2.09
C ILE A 85 13.85 -1.97 -1.34
N GLU A 86 13.82 -3.09 -2.07
CA GLU A 86 13.75 -4.42 -1.47
C GLU A 86 15.00 -4.77 -0.65
N GLY A 87 16.19 -4.42 -1.16
CA GLY A 87 17.44 -4.57 -0.41
C GLY A 87 17.43 -3.80 0.91
N ILE A 88 17.01 -2.52 0.88
CA ILE A 88 16.90 -1.67 2.08
C ILE A 88 15.85 -2.23 3.06
N LYS A 89 14.70 -2.69 2.56
CA LYS A 89 13.63 -3.27 3.39
C LYS A 89 14.13 -4.50 4.14
N ARG A 90 14.80 -5.43 3.46
CA ARG A 90 15.37 -6.64 4.07
C ARG A 90 16.37 -6.30 5.16
N GLU A 91 17.28 -5.38 4.89
CA GLU A 91 18.28 -4.95 5.88
C GLU A 91 17.61 -4.37 7.14
N LYS A 92 16.62 -3.49 6.98
CA LYS A 92 15.88 -2.91 8.11
C LYS A 92 15.14 -3.97 8.95
N ILE A 93 14.55 -4.97 8.31
CA ILE A 93 13.88 -6.07 9.01
C ILE A 93 14.88 -6.91 9.80
N LEU A 94 16.02 -7.27 9.21
CA LEU A 94 17.08 -8.02 9.90
C LEU A 94 17.59 -7.25 11.13
N ARG A 95 17.78 -5.92 11.01
CA ARG A 95 18.16 -5.07 12.15
C ARG A 95 17.09 -5.05 13.25
N LEU A 96 15.80 -5.04 12.88
CA LEU A 96 14.71 -5.10 13.85
C LEU A 96 14.69 -6.45 14.57
N GLU A 97 14.84 -7.56 13.84
CA GLU A 97 14.91 -8.90 14.41
C GLU A 97 16.07 -9.02 15.41
N GLN A 98 17.24 -8.48 15.07
CA GLN A 98 18.40 -8.48 15.96
C GLN A 98 18.11 -7.72 17.27
N ARG A 99 17.52 -6.52 17.19
CA ARG A 99 17.16 -5.74 18.38
C ARG A 99 16.19 -6.47 19.30
N LEU A 100 15.25 -7.24 18.73
CA LEU A 100 14.29 -8.01 19.50
C LEU A 100 14.92 -9.24 20.19
N LYS A 101 15.99 -9.80 19.63
CA LYS A 101 16.77 -10.89 20.28
C LYS A 101 17.65 -10.40 21.42
N GLU A 102 18.03 -9.12 21.40
CA GLU A 102 18.86 -8.46 22.41
C GLU A 102 18.03 -7.80 23.53
N SER A 103 16.70 -7.77 23.40
CA SER A 103 15.76 -7.21 24.38
C SER A 103 15.22 -8.29 25.32
#